data_AF-A0A960QND7-F1
#
_entry.id   AF-A0A960QND7-F1
#
_cell.length_a   1.000
_cell.length_b   1.000
_cell.length_c   1.000
_cell.angle_alpha   90.00
_cell.angle_beta   90.00
_cell.angle_gamma   90.00
#
_symmetry.space_group_name_H-M   'P 1'
#
loop_
_entity.id
_entity.type
_entity.pdbx_description
1 polymer ?
#
loop_
_entity_poly.entity_id
_entity_poly.type
_entity_poly.pdbx_seq_one_letter_code
_entity_poly.pdbx_strand_id
1 'polypeptide(L)'
;RQETGLDPERVMTQVLAAYDLTLLPRGQSEARDVLLVSLRTRCGLTNRDIGRRLGHKDGATVGKRWKILRSNRNELKRLQACCDRMVTGQ
;
A
#
# COMPACT_ATOMS: atom_id res chain seq x y z
N ARG A 1 7.61 20.22 6.73
CA ARG A 1 7.91 19.09 5.81
C ARG A 1 6.55 18.68 5.26
N GLN A 2 6.32 18.82 3.95
CA GLN A 2 4.98 18.85 3.34
C GLN A 2 4.11 17.66 3.76
N GLU A 3 3.02 17.93 4.49
CA GLU A 3 1.97 16.98 4.90
C GLU A 3 0.92 16.83 3.78
N THR A 4 1.37 16.62 2.54
CA THR A 4 0.47 16.37 1.38
C THR A 4 0.18 14.87 1.23
N GLY A 5 0.03 14.17 2.36
CA GLY A 5 -0.28 12.75 2.38
C GLY A 5 -1.78 12.53 2.55
N LEU A 6 -2.39 11.71 1.70
CA LEU A 6 -3.72 11.18 1.99
C LEU A 6 -3.70 10.43 3.33
N ASP A 7 -4.81 10.47 4.05
CA ASP A 7 -4.92 9.76 5.32
C ASP A 7 -4.69 8.24 5.14
N PRO A 8 -3.74 7.62 5.86
CA PRO A 8 -3.38 6.23 5.66
C PRO A 8 -4.51 5.26 6.05
N GLU A 9 -5.36 5.60 7.02
CA GLU A 9 -6.49 4.75 7.41
C GLU A 9 -7.59 4.77 6.35
N ARG A 10 -7.84 5.96 5.77
CA ARG A 10 -8.74 6.12 4.62
C ARG A 10 -8.24 5.35 3.40
N VAL A 11 -6.94 5.38 3.10
CA VAL A 11 -6.34 4.59 2.01
C VAL A 11 -6.48 3.09 2.30
N MET A 12 -6.20 2.67 3.53
CA MET A 12 -6.35 1.26 3.91
C MET A 12 -7.78 0.77 3.75
N THR A 13 -8.76 1.55 4.22
CA THR A 13 -10.18 1.22 4.12
C THR A 13 -10.65 1.13 2.68
N GLN A 14 -10.25 2.07 1.81
CA GLN A 14 -10.63 2.05 0.40
C GLN A 14 -10.05 0.84 -0.35
N VAL A 15 -8.77 0.50 -0.08
CA VAL A 15 -8.16 -0.68 -0.69
C VAL A 15 -8.81 -1.96 -0.17
N LEU A 16 -9.10 -2.06 1.13
CA LEU A 16 -9.81 -3.20 1.68
C LEU A 16 -11.20 -3.36 1.04
N ALA A 17 -11.97 -2.27 0.93
CA ALA A 17 -13.28 -2.27 0.28
C ALA A 17 -13.21 -2.68 -1.20
N ALA A 18 -12.20 -2.23 -1.95
CA ALA A 18 -12.04 -2.59 -3.36
C ALA A 18 -11.73 -4.07 -3.60
N TYR A 19 -11.19 -4.77 -2.60
CA TYR A 19 -10.95 -6.21 -2.63
C TYR A 19 -12.03 -7.02 -1.89
N ASP A 20 -13.13 -6.38 -1.48
CA ASP A 20 -14.19 -6.97 -0.65
C ASP A 20 -13.65 -7.61 0.65
N LEU A 21 -12.68 -6.93 1.28
CA LEU A 21 -12.03 -7.37 2.49
C LEU A 21 -12.42 -6.48 3.67
N THR A 22 -12.70 -7.08 4.83
CA THR A 22 -12.86 -6.35 6.09
C THR A 22 -11.53 -6.22 6.85
N LEU A 23 -10.66 -7.20 6.67
CA LEU A 23 -9.34 -7.31 7.28
C LEU A 23 -8.37 -7.87 6.25
N LEU A 24 -7.07 -7.57 6.36
CA LEU A 24 -6.07 -8.03 5.41
C LEU A 24 -5.64 -9.47 5.74
N PRO A 25 -6.10 -10.50 4.99
CA PRO A 25 -5.75 -11.88 5.32
C PRO A 25 -4.31 -12.18 4.89
N ARG A 26 -3.70 -13.20 5.50
CA ARG A 26 -2.29 -13.55 5.26
C ARG A 26 -1.98 -13.97 3.82
N GLY A 27 -2.99 -14.37 3.03
CA GLY A 27 -2.82 -14.85 1.65
C GLY A 27 -3.07 -13.84 0.53
N GLN A 28 -3.63 -12.65 0.83
CA GLN A 28 -3.92 -11.65 -0.21
C GLN A 28 -2.70 -10.79 -0.52
N SER A 29 -1.77 -11.37 -1.30
CA SER A 29 -0.51 -10.73 -1.69
C SER A 29 -0.73 -9.47 -2.53
N GLU A 30 -1.71 -9.48 -3.45
CA GLU A 30 -1.97 -8.33 -4.32
C GLU A 30 -2.53 -7.13 -3.52
N ALA A 31 -3.52 -7.35 -2.66
CA ALA A 31 -4.05 -6.29 -1.77
C ALA A 31 -2.95 -5.72 -0.85
N ARG A 32 -2.04 -6.57 -0.37
CA ARG A 32 -0.87 -6.15 0.42
C ARG A 32 0.09 -5.28 -0.38
N ASP A 33 0.36 -5.62 -1.63
CA ASP A 33 1.25 -4.85 -2.49
C ASP A 33 0.63 -3.51 -2.88
N VAL A 34 -0.68 -3.49 -3.19
CA VAL A 34 -1.42 -2.24 -3.37
C VAL A 34 -1.29 -1.37 -2.13
N LEU A 35 -1.63 -1.88 -0.94
CA LEU A 35 -1.53 -1.12 0.31
C LEU A 35 -0.11 -0.59 0.55
N LEU A 36 0.90 -1.42 0.32
CA LEU A 36 2.30 -1.02 0.44
C LEU A 36 2.62 0.15 -0.49
N VAL A 37 2.26 0.04 -1.78
CA VAL A 37 2.50 1.09 -2.78
C VAL A 37 1.74 2.37 -2.41
N SER A 38 0.45 2.26 -2.10
CA SER A 38 -0.41 3.39 -1.75
C SER A 38 0.10 4.13 -0.53
N LEU A 39 0.38 3.43 0.57
CA LEU A 39 0.88 4.04 1.80
C LEU A 39 2.26 4.69 1.60
N ARG A 40 3.09 4.12 0.73
CA ARG A 40 4.43 4.64 0.43
C ARG A 40 4.38 5.89 -0.44
N THR A 41 3.58 5.90 -1.50
CA THR A 41 3.59 6.97 -2.51
C THR A 41 2.56 8.07 -2.22
N ARG A 42 1.43 7.74 -1.59
CA ARG A 42 0.33 8.67 -1.32
C ARG A 42 0.30 9.19 0.10
N CYS A 43 0.76 8.40 1.07
CA CYS A 43 0.79 8.81 2.49
C CYS A 43 2.21 9.16 2.95
N GLY A 44 3.24 8.91 2.12
CA GLY A 44 4.64 9.19 2.45
C GLY A 44 5.21 8.33 3.58
N LEU A 45 4.56 7.21 3.94
CA LEU A 45 4.96 6.40 5.09
C LEU A 45 6.29 5.69 4.89
N THR A 46 7.02 5.48 5.98
CA THR A 46 8.25 4.68 5.97
C THR A 46 7.95 3.19 5.90
N ASN A 47 8.91 2.38 5.46
CA ASN A 47 8.75 0.92 5.44
C ASN A 47 8.43 0.35 6.84
N ARG A 48 8.93 1.00 7.91
CA ARG A 48 8.65 0.61 9.30
C ARG A 48 7.20 0.91 9.68
N ASP A 49 6.69 2.09 9.32
CA ASP A 49 5.31 2.49 9.59
C ASP A 49 4.31 1.63 8.84
N ILE A 50 4.61 1.32 7.58
CA ILE A 50 3.81 0.39 6.75
C ILE A 50 3.87 -1.00 7.37
N GLY A 51 5.05 -1.48 7.77
CA GLY A 51 5.22 -2.79 8.41
C GLY A 51 4.34 -2.95 9.65
N ARG A 52 4.35 -1.96 10.55
CA ARG A 52 3.48 -1.95 11.75
C ARG A 52 2.00 -2.05 11.40
N ARG A 53 1.54 -1.27 10.43
CA ARG A 53 0.13 -1.28 9.97
C ARG A 53 -0.28 -2.60 9.34
N LEU A 54 0.64 -3.28 8.66
CA LEU A 54 0.40 -4.59 8.03
C LEU A 54 0.62 -5.79 8.99
N GLY A 55 0.86 -5.53 10.28
CA GLY A 55 1.07 -6.57 11.30
C GLY A 55 2.47 -7.20 11.29
N HIS A 56 3.46 -6.55 10.67
CA HIS A 56 4.85 -6.97 10.73
C HIS A 56 5.58 -6.30 11.90
N LYS A 57 6.45 -7.06 12.57
CA LYS A 57 7.30 -6.54 13.66
C LYS A 57 8.29 -5.47 13.17
N ASP A 58 8.74 -5.59 11.91
CA ASP A 58 9.77 -4.75 11.31
C ASP A 58 9.46 -4.34 9.88
N GLY A 59 10.05 -3.23 9.44
CA GLY A 59 9.93 -2.72 8.06
C GLY A 59 10.78 -3.48 7.03
N ALA A 60 11.53 -4.50 7.43
CA ALA A 60 12.45 -5.22 6.56
C ALA A 60 11.72 -6.00 5.45
N THR A 61 10.62 -6.68 5.79
CA THR A 61 9.77 -7.40 4.83
C THR A 61 9.17 -6.46 3.80
N VAL A 62 8.63 -5.33 4.27
CA VAL A 62 8.10 -4.26 3.42
C VAL A 62 9.19 -3.68 2.52
N GLY A 63 10.39 -3.44 3.06
CA GLY A 63 11.52 -2.93 2.30
C GLY A 63 11.98 -3.88 1.18
N LYS A 64 12.06 -5.19 1.46
CA LYS A 64 12.37 -6.21 0.45
C LYS A 64 11.30 -6.24 -0.64
N ARG A 65 10.02 -6.24 -0.26
CA ARG A 65 8.90 -6.26 -1.22
C ARG A 65 8.88 -5.00 -2.08
N TRP A 66 9.07 -3.82 -1.47
CA TRP A 66 9.19 -2.55 -2.19
C TRP A 66 10.34 -2.55 -3.20
N LYS A 67 11.49 -3.12 -2.86
CA LYS A 67 12.63 -3.24 -3.79
C LYS A 67 12.28 -4.09 -5.01
N ILE A 68 11.57 -5.21 -4.81
CA ILE A 68 11.10 -6.08 -5.89
C ILE A 68 10.12 -5.33 -6.80
N LEU A 69 9.08 -4.72 -6.22
CA LEU A 69 8.08 -3.94 -6.95
C LEU A 69 8.73 -2.79 -7.72
N ARG A 70 9.68 -2.07 -7.11
CA ARG A 70 10.39 -0.98 -7.77
C ARG A 70 11.26 -1.45 -8.94
N SER A 71 11.77 -2.67 -8.87
CA SER A 71 12.51 -3.30 -9.98
C SER A 71 11.57 -3.67 -11.13
N ASN A 72 10.33 -4.08 -10.82
CA ASN A 72 9.29 -4.36 -11.81
C ASN A 72 8.44 -3.11 -12.10
N ARG A 73 8.96 -2.21 -12.96
CA ARG A 73 8.28 -0.94 -13.29
C ARG A 73 6.85 -1.10 -13.80
N ASN A 74 6.55 -2.18 -14.53
CA ASN A 74 5.21 -2.44 -15.06
C ASN A 74 4.22 -2.79 -13.95
N GLU A 75 4.63 -3.67 -13.03
CA GLU A 75 3.84 -4.05 -11.87
C GLU A 75 3.63 -2.85 -10.94
N LEU A 76 4.68 -2.07 -10.66
CA LEU A 76 4.55 -0.86 -9.85
C LEU A 76 3.57 0.15 -10.48
N LYS A 77 3.65 0.38 -11.80
CA LYS A 77 2.69 1.25 -12.50
C LYS A 77 1.26 0.72 -12.43
N ARG A 78 1.07 -0.59 -12.61
CA ARG A 78 -0.25 -1.23 -12.50
C ARG A 78 -0.84 -1.04 -11.09
N LEU A 79 -0.04 -1.27 -10.05
CA LEU A 79 -0.47 -1.10 -8.66
C LEU A 79 -0.76 0.37 -8.33
N GLN A 80 0.03 1.31 -8.85
CA GLN A 80 -0.24 2.74 -8.72
C GLN A 80 -1.54 3.14 -9.41
N ALA A 81 -1.76 2.70 -10.65
CA ALA A 81 -3.00 2.97 -11.38
C ALA A 81 -4.22 2.35 -10.68
N CYS A 82 -4.07 1.16 -10.10
CA CYS A 82 -5.09 0.53 -9.27
C CYS A 82 -5.41 1.44 -8.06
N CYS A 83 -4.38 1.88 -7.33
CA CYS A 83 -4.52 2.82 -6.22
C CYS A 83 -5.22 4.12 -6.65
N ASP A 84 -4.85 4.74 -7.77
CA ASP A 84 -5.52 5.94 -8.28
C ASP A 84 -7.01 5.68 -8.45
N ARG A 85 -7.40 4.64 -9.19
CA ARG A 85 -8.82 4.32 -9.42
C ARG A 85 -9.61 4.11 -8.12
N MET A 86 -9.00 3.50 -7.10
CA MET A 86 -9.64 3.27 -5.80
C MET A 86 -9.77 4.53 -4.95
N VAL A 87 -8.75 5.40 -4.98
CA VAL A 87 -8.64 6.56 -4.09
C VAL A 87 -9.30 7.80 -4.70
N THR A 88 -9.25 7.95 -6.03
CA THR A 88 -9.95 9.02 -6.72
C THR A 88 -11.41 8.64 -6.93
N GLY A 89 -11.75 7.37 -7.18
CA GLY A 89 -13.13 6.87 -7.24
C GLY A 89 -14.01 7.44 -8.36
N GLN A 90 -13.66 8.60 -8.90
CA GLN A 90 -14.23 9.35 -10.01
C GLN A 90 -13.36 10.61 -10.20
#